data_AF-A0A150HGR6-F1
#
_entry.id   AF-A0A150HGR6-F1
#
_cell.length_a   1.000
_cell.length_b   1.000
_cell.length_c   1.000
_cell.angle_alpha   90.00
_cell.angle_beta   90.00
_cell.angle_gamma   90.00
#
_symmetry.space_group_name_H-M   'P 1'
#
loop_
_entity.id
_entity.type
_entity.pdbx_description
1 polymer ?
#
loop_
_entity_poly.entity_id
_entity_poly.type
_entity_poly.pdbx_seq_one_letter_code
_entity_poly.pdbx_strand_id
1 'polypeptide(L)'
;MNTGHTAEQIERIGTDPLILLREEPAFAPGTHFAYNSPATHTLSAIVTALTGEPLTAYLRPRLLDPLGIGERWMQPYGGIEHGASGFHLTVDDLARTAIMLSAGGAFDGVQVAPAWYVEEMSRPWSETAAFDGPAAATGEVNDWALGYGYQVWRGREGFRLDGAFGQFALVLPDHDLVIAYQGATLDTQATLRAFWAFVAAVEVADAAGGADVAGGADAAGRADAGVADAAVSARRVERDTWAARDRLLAADPFDGAALHDRADGDGWTLVLPGVGSVPVDTFWQEVSVTGPALEDAPAATHLRLATRGERRDDGAALVHLVDTTSPHRVIVSRDGDGTVHAGWHVPPLGGGWEVLRVPASVVRIETRAAALLLDMDGTLVDSHAVVERLWTQWSLDHGVDPAQTLGIIHGRQGQDSMALLLPDRPHEVNLAENAELLAAETAQTDGVVAIPGAADLLAALAHEGVPYALVTSATTELAAARMRAAGLPMPPVVIAAADVSRSKPDPEGFLAGAAALGVDAARCIVVEDSANGIAAGLAAGMRVIGIGPHAAAAAPTWTVSDARGIHVSRDADGGAVVTLD
;
A
#
# COMPACT_ATOMS: atom_id res chain seq x y z
N MET A 1 -26.35 7.24 15.72
CA MET A 1 -26.79 5.94 16.30
C MET A 1 -27.79 6.04 17.46
N ASN A 2 -28.27 7.22 17.86
CA ASN A 2 -29.39 7.36 18.82
C ASN A 2 -30.64 7.96 18.17
N THR A 3 -31.06 7.43 17.03
CA THR A 3 -32.23 7.96 16.30
C THR A 3 -33.57 7.55 16.95
N GLY A 4 -33.54 6.77 18.05
CA GLY A 4 -34.72 6.27 18.75
C GLY A 4 -35.32 5.00 18.15
N HIS A 5 -34.67 4.41 17.15
CA HIS A 5 -35.02 3.09 16.60
C HIS A 5 -34.49 1.97 17.48
N THR A 6 -35.12 0.79 17.43
CA THR A 6 -34.77 -0.37 18.27
C THR A 6 -33.64 -1.24 17.70
N ALA A 7 -33.29 -1.06 16.42
CA ALA A 7 -32.32 -1.89 15.71
C ALA A 7 -31.75 -1.16 14.48
N GLU A 8 -30.84 -1.83 13.76
CA GLU A 8 -30.42 -1.46 12.41
C GLU A 8 -31.63 -1.45 11.46
N GLN A 9 -31.65 -0.49 10.54
CA GLN A 9 -32.80 -0.20 9.68
C GLN A 9 -32.54 -0.39 8.20
N ILE A 10 -31.34 -0.82 7.82
CA ILE A 10 -30.92 -0.95 6.42
C ILE A 10 -31.87 -1.82 5.58
N GLU A 11 -32.38 -2.94 6.11
CA GLU A 11 -33.31 -3.81 5.39
C GLU A 11 -34.70 -3.19 5.20
N ARG A 12 -35.14 -2.37 6.17
CA ARG A 12 -36.49 -1.79 6.19
C ARG A 12 -36.58 -0.49 5.39
N ILE A 13 -35.57 0.37 5.54
CA ILE A 13 -35.49 1.69 4.91
C ILE A 13 -34.96 1.56 3.48
N GLY A 14 -34.07 0.60 3.22
CA GLY A 14 -33.41 0.47 1.93
C GLY A 14 -32.65 1.74 1.57
N THR A 15 -32.73 2.13 0.29
CA THR A 15 -31.92 3.19 -0.31
C THR A 15 -32.53 4.59 -0.25
N ASP A 16 -33.76 4.77 0.25
CA ASP A 16 -34.40 6.09 0.34
C ASP A 16 -34.19 6.72 1.73
N PRO A 17 -33.25 7.69 1.88
CA PRO A 17 -32.97 8.31 3.17
C PRO A 17 -34.15 9.11 3.75
N LEU A 18 -35.17 9.45 2.96
CA LEU A 18 -36.35 10.18 3.44
C LEU A 18 -37.28 9.30 4.28
N ILE A 19 -37.23 7.97 4.12
CA ILE A 19 -38.08 7.07 4.90
C ILE A 19 -37.72 7.17 6.38
N LEU A 20 -36.44 7.29 6.72
CA LEU A 20 -35.98 7.49 8.10
C LEU A 20 -36.65 8.70 8.77
N LEU A 21 -36.87 9.79 8.03
CA LEU A 21 -37.45 11.02 8.56
C LEU A 21 -38.99 10.95 8.69
N ARG A 22 -39.62 10.01 8.00
CA ARG A 22 -41.08 9.80 8.03
C ARG A 22 -41.49 8.78 9.08
N GLU A 23 -40.54 8.01 9.57
CA GLU A 23 -40.81 6.98 10.54
C GLU A 23 -40.76 7.52 11.96
N GLU A 24 -41.79 7.19 12.74
CA GLU A 24 -41.83 7.55 14.15
C GLU A 24 -40.91 6.62 14.96
N PRO A 25 -39.90 7.15 15.68
CA PRO A 25 -39.00 6.33 16.45
C PRO A 25 -39.69 5.73 17.68
N ALA A 26 -39.33 4.51 18.03
CA ALA A 26 -39.89 3.79 19.18
C ALA A 26 -39.48 4.41 20.53
N PHE A 27 -38.36 5.12 20.56
CA PHE A 27 -37.84 5.85 21.71
C PHE A 27 -37.60 7.32 21.35
N ALA A 28 -37.53 8.17 22.37
CA ALA A 28 -37.09 9.54 22.15
C ALA A 28 -35.67 9.56 21.53
N PRO A 29 -35.41 10.35 20.48
CA PRO A 29 -34.07 10.50 19.95
C PRO A 29 -33.08 10.91 21.05
N GLY A 30 -31.90 10.30 21.05
CA GLY A 30 -30.88 10.49 22.08
C GLY A 30 -30.96 9.51 23.26
N THR A 31 -32.07 8.80 23.48
CA THR A 31 -32.26 7.96 24.69
C THR A 31 -32.02 6.47 24.49
N HIS A 32 -31.85 6.02 23.24
CA HIS A 32 -31.66 4.60 22.94
C HIS A 32 -30.65 4.43 21.80
N PHE A 33 -29.69 3.54 22.01
CA PHE A 33 -28.70 3.19 21.01
C PHE A 33 -29.21 2.10 20.08
N ALA A 34 -29.10 2.35 18.78
CA ALA A 34 -29.16 1.32 17.75
C ALA A 34 -28.16 1.68 16.66
N TYR A 35 -27.30 0.72 16.30
CA TYR A 35 -26.45 0.88 15.12
C TYR A 35 -27.37 0.99 13.90
N ASN A 36 -27.34 2.14 13.21
CA ASN A 36 -28.32 2.53 12.21
C ASN A 36 -27.61 3.22 11.05
N SER A 37 -27.24 2.42 10.06
CA SER A 37 -26.53 2.81 8.85
C SER A 37 -27.34 3.79 8.00
N PRO A 38 -28.67 3.61 7.80
CA PRO A 38 -29.52 4.60 7.14
C PRO A 38 -29.46 5.99 7.76
N ALA A 39 -29.31 6.11 9.09
CA ALA A 39 -29.14 7.42 9.72
C ALA A 39 -27.88 8.15 9.25
N THR A 40 -26.79 7.41 9.05
CA THR A 40 -25.54 7.96 8.52
C THR A 40 -25.68 8.26 7.03
N HIS A 41 -26.38 7.40 6.28
CA HIS A 41 -26.69 7.63 4.88
C HIS A 41 -27.53 8.89 4.66
N THR A 42 -28.51 9.16 5.53
CA THR A 42 -29.27 10.41 5.52
C THR A 42 -28.38 11.63 5.72
N LEU A 43 -27.30 11.55 6.51
CA LEU A 43 -26.33 12.66 6.63
C LEU A 43 -25.60 12.91 5.30
N SER A 44 -25.18 11.84 4.60
CA SER A 44 -24.62 11.95 3.25
C SER A 44 -25.60 12.65 2.30
N ALA A 45 -26.87 12.23 2.30
CA ALA A 45 -27.92 12.84 1.50
C ALA A 45 -28.12 14.32 1.80
N ILE A 46 -28.08 14.72 3.08
CA ILE A 46 -28.19 16.12 3.50
C ILE A 46 -27.02 16.95 2.98
N VAL A 47 -25.77 16.47 3.13
CA VAL A 47 -24.58 17.17 2.64
C VAL A 47 -24.66 17.33 1.13
N THR A 48 -24.96 16.26 0.40
CA THR A 48 -25.11 16.29 -1.06
C THR A 48 -26.20 17.26 -1.49
N ALA A 49 -27.37 17.24 -0.84
CA ALA A 49 -28.48 18.12 -1.19
C ALA A 49 -28.19 19.61 -0.92
N LEU A 50 -27.41 19.93 0.13
CA LEU A 50 -27.07 21.32 0.47
C LEU A 50 -25.92 21.88 -0.36
N THR A 51 -24.99 21.03 -0.78
CA THR A 51 -23.76 21.44 -1.47
C THR A 51 -23.86 21.30 -2.99
N GLY A 52 -24.67 20.37 -3.48
CA GLY A 52 -24.71 19.99 -4.88
C GLY A 52 -23.55 19.10 -5.33
N GLU A 53 -22.71 18.63 -4.40
CA GLU A 53 -21.51 17.83 -4.65
C GLU A 53 -21.65 16.45 -3.98
N PRO A 54 -21.01 15.39 -4.52
CA PRO A 54 -20.82 14.13 -3.79
C PRO A 54 -20.12 14.35 -2.44
N LEU A 55 -20.37 13.48 -1.45
CA LEU A 55 -19.81 13.59 -0.10
C LEU A 55 -18.27 13.54 -0.13
N THR A 56 -17.66 12.69 -0.93
CA THR A 56 -16.21 12.59 -1.11
C THR A 56 -15.63 13.89 -1.66
N ALA A 57 -16.25 14.48 -2.68
CA ALA A 57 -15.86 15.78 -3.24
C ALA A 57 -15.97 16.90 -2.18
N TYR A 58 -17.04 16.90 -1.38
CA TYR A 58 -17.19 17.84 -0.27
C TYR A 58 -16.10 17.66 0.80
N LEU A 59 -15.75 16.42 1.14
CA LEU A 59 -14.72 16.09 2.13
C LEU A 59 -13.30 16.34 1.61
N ARG A 60 -13.10 16.36 0.29
CA ARG A 60 -11.78 16.41 -0.34
C ARG A 60 -10.90 17.56 0.17
N PRO A 61 -11.28 18.84 0.05
CA PRO A 61 -10.45 19.95 0.55
C PRO A 61 -10.45 20.09 2.08
N ARG A 62 -11.30 19.36 2.80
CA ARG A 62 -11.54 19.54 4.24
C ARG A 62 -10.91 18.47 5.11
N LEU A 63 -10.81 17.25 4.59
CA LEU A 63 -10.40 16.06 5.33
C LEU A 63 -9.42 15.22 4.51
N LEU A 64 -9.74 14.89 3.25
CA LEU A 64 -8.95 13.91 2.50
C LEU A 64 -7.62 14.50 2.01
N ASP A 65 -7.63 15.65 1.34
CA ASP A 65 -6.39 16.31 0.86
C ASP A 65 -5.46 16.70 2.00
N PRO A 66 -5.93 17.31 3.12
CA PRO A 66 -5.05 17.62 4.25
C PRO A 66 -4.40 16.39 4.87
N LEU A 67 -5.01 15.21 4.76
CA LEU A 67 -4.44 13.94 5.21
C LEU A 67 -3.55 13.27 4.15
N GLY A 68 -3.47 13.84 2.94
CA GLY A 68 -2.81 13.21 1.80
C GLY A 68 -3.50 11.93 1.33
N ILE A 69 -4.80 11.79 1.61
CA ILE A 69 -5.63 10.71 1.09
C ILE A 69 -6.00 11.09 -0.34
N GLY A 70 -5.52 10.30 -1.30
CA GLY A 70 -5.74 10.52 -2.72
C GLY A 70 -7.20 10.33 -3.16
N GLU A 71 -7.44 10.25 -4.47
CA GLU A 71 -8.77 9.85 -4.96
C GLU A 71 -9.10 8.48 -4.37
N ARG A 72 -10.25 8.39 -3.71
CA ARG A 72 -10.79 7.15 -3.13
C ARG A 72 -12.23 7.01 -3.57
N TRP A 73 -12.67 5.78 -3.69
CA TRP A 73 -14.02 5.47 -4.14
C TRP A 73 -14.94 5.22 -2.95
N MET A 74 -16.07 5.93 -2.91
CA MET A 74 -17.19 5.59 -2.05
C MET A 74 -18.33 5.02 -2.90
N GLN A 75 -18.74 3.80 -2.60
CA GLN A 75 -19.81 3.14 -3.33
C GLN A 75 -21.14 3.93 -3.22
N PRO A 76 -21.82 4.20 -4.34
CA PRO A 76 -23.17 4.74 -4.32
C PRO A 76 -24.17 3.75 -3.72
N TYR A 77 -25.14 4.29 -2.99
CA TYR A 77 -26.29 3.58 -2.46
C TYR A 77 -27.52 4.47 -2.69
N GLY A 78 -28.44 4.04 -3.55
CA GLY A 78 -29.59 4.87 -3.93
C GLY A 78 -29.27 6.10 -4.79
N GLY A 79 -28.20 6.06 -5.59
CA GLY A 79 -27.80 7.17 -6.48
C GLY A 79 -27.02 8.31 -5.81
N ILE A 80 -26.64 8.15 -4.54
CA ILE A 80 -25.72 9.04 -3.82
C ILE A 80 -24.68 8.21 -3.06
N GLU A 81 -23.55 8.79 -2.70
CA GLU A 81 -22.52 8.07 -1.92
C GLU A 81 -23.04 7.63 -0.55
N HIS A 82 -22.76 6.39 -0.16
CA HIS A 82 -23.43 5.77 0.97
C HIS A 82 -23.19 6.48 2.30
N GLY A 83 -21.96 6.97 2.56
CA GLY A 83 -21.58 7.71 3.77
C GLY A 83 -21.55 6.89 5.07
N ALA A 84 -22.27 5.77 5.13
CA ALA A 84 -22.25 4.84 6.27
C ALA A 84 -21.19 3.74 6.13
N SER A 85 -20.91 3.30 4.90
CA SER A 85 -19.92 2.27 4.57
C SER A 85 -19.49 2.41 3.09
N GLY A 86 -18.72 1.45 2.58
CA GLY A 86 -18.37 1.39 1.15
C GLY A 86 -17.33 2.41 0.72
N PHE A 87 -16.61 3.04 1.65
CA PHE A 87 -15.47 3.88 1.36
C PHE A 87 -14.20 3.04 1.37
N HIS A 88 -13.59 2.87 0.19
CA HIS A 88 -12.40 2.05 0.02
C HIS A 88 -11.17 2.86 0.43
N LEU A 89 -10.72 2.66 1.67
CA LEU A 89 -9.50 3.26 2.20
C LEU A 89 -8.39 2.21 2.29
N THR A 90 -7.13 2.65 2.24
CA THR A 90 -5.99 1.80 2.59
C THR A 90 -5.76 1.79 4.10
N VAL A 91 -4.96 0.84 4.60
CA VAL A 91 -4.53 0.85 6.01
C VAL A 91 -3.76 2.12 6.36
N ASP A 92 -3.01 2.69 5.41
CA ASP A 92 -2.29 3.95 5.60
C ASP A 92 -3.23 5.15 5.72
N ASP A 93 -4.30 5.21 4.93
CA ASP A 93 -5.31 6.27 5.04
C ASP A 93 -6.00 6.21 6.41
N LEU A 94 -6.31 4.98 6.87
CA LEU A 94 -6.89 4.73 8.17
C LEU A 94 -5.92 5.13 9.30
N ALA A 95 -4.63 4.84 9.14
CA ALA A 95 -3.58 5.26 10.07
C ALA A 95 -3.47 6.79 10.14
N ARG A 96 -3.39 7.49 9.00
CA ARG A 96 -3.33 8.97 8.97
C ARG A 96 -4.54 9.60 9.64
N THR A 97 -5.72 9.03 9.41
CA THR A 97 -6.96 9.46 10.08
C THR A 97 -6.85 9.27 11.60
N ALA A 98 -6.37 8.11 12.06
CA ALA A 98 -6.18 7.83 13.48
C ALA A 98 -5.11 8.75 14.12
N ILE A 99 -4.00 9.02 13.43
CA ILE A 99 -2.95 9.95 13.87
C ILE A 99 -3.53 11.35 14.03
N MET A 100 -4.28 11.83 13.03
CA MET A 100 -4.93 13.13 13.08
C MET A 100 -5.87 13.26 14.29
N LEU A 101 -6.66 12.22 14.56
CA LEU A 101 -7.56 12.19 15.70
C LEU A 101 -6.81 12.09 17.04
N SER A 102 -5.73 11.32 17.12
CA SER A 102 -4.87 11.25 18.32
C SER A 102 -4.26 12.61 18.66
N ALA A 103 -3.85 13.36 17.63
CA ALA A 103 -3.28 14.70 17.74
C ALA A 103 -4.34 15.82 17.87
N GLY A 104 -5.54 15.51 18.38
CA GLY A 104 -6.59 16.51 18.61
C GLY A 104 -7.06 17.21 17.34
N GLY A 105 -6.99 16.54 16.20
CA GLY A 105 -7.45 17.03 14.91
C GLY A 105 -6.37 17.64 14.02
N ALA A 106 -5.10 17.64 14.45
CA ALA A 106 -3.98 18.15 13.67
C ALA A 106 -3.26 17.05 12.90
N PHE A 107 -2.85 17.33 11.66
CA PHE A 107 -2.02 16.43 10.86
C PHE A 107 -1.05 17.26 10.02
N ASP A 108 0.24 16.91 10.05
CA ASP A 108 1.32 17.59 9.32
C ASP A 108 1.28 19.14 9.43
N GLY A 109 1.06 19.65 10.65
CA GLY A 109 0.98 21.08 10.95
C GLY A 109 -0.34 21.77 10.54
N VAL A 110 -1.31 21.04 9.99
CA VAL A 110 -2.63 21.55 9.59
C VAL A 110 -3.69 21.10 10.59
N GLN A 111 -4.56 22.02 11.05
CA GLN A 111 -5.74 21.66 11.84
C GLN A 111 -6.86 21.17 10.90
N VAL A 112 -6.92 19.85 10.69
CA VAL A 112 -7.89 19.19 9.79
C VAL A 112 -9.28 19.15 10.43
N ALA A 113 -9.36 18.68 11.67
CA ALA A 113 -10.60 18.67 12.46
C ALA A 113 -10.44 19.60 13.67
N PRO A 114 -11.47 20.35 14.10
CA PRO A 114 -11.35 21.16 15.31
C PRO A 114 -11.12 20.29 16.55
N ALA A 115 -10.19 20.67 17.43
CA ALA A 115 -9.91 19.92 18.66
C ALA A 115 -11.15 19.68 19.53
N TRP A 116 -12.03 20.69 19.63
CA TRP A 116 -13.30 20.55 20.35
C TRP A 116 -14.18 19.45 19.74
N TYR A 117 -14.15 19.28 18.41
CA TYR A 117 -14.97 18.28 17.74
C TYR A 117 -14.42 16.88 17.98
N VAL A 118 -13.10 16.71 18.00
CA VAL A 118 -12.47 15.42 18.35
C VAL A 118 -12.79 15.03 19.80
N GLU A 119 -12.74 15.99 20.73
CA GLU A 119 -13.16 15.77 22.11
C GLU A 119 -14.64 15.35 22.18
N GLU A 120 -15.53 16.11 21.55
CA GLU A 120 -16.96 15.81 21.53
C GLU A 120 -17.27 14.47 20.86
N MET A 121 -16.63 14.17 19.73
CA MET A 121 -16.78 12.93 18.96
C MET A 121 -16.50 11.71 19.82
N SER A 122 -15.44 11.78 20.63
CA SER A 122 -14.97 10.62 21.39
C SER A 122 -15.74 10.39 22.69
N ARG A 123 -16.64 11.28 23.13
CA ARG A 123 -17.42 11.09 24.37
C ARG A 123 -18.44 9.94 24.25
N PRO A 124 -18.74 9.24 25.36
CA PRO A 124 -19.74 8.15 25.37
C PRO A 124 -21.17 8.70 25.35
N TRP A 125 -21.58 9.27 24.22
CA TRP A 125 -22.93 9.82 24.03
C TRP A 125 -24.04 8.76 24.08
N SER A 126 -23.69 7.49 23.91
CA SER A 126 -24.61 6.37 23.94
C SER A 126 -24.12 5.27 24.88
N GLU A 127 -25.03 4.74 25.69
CA GLU A 127 -24.83 3.49 26.40
C GLU A 127 -25.03 2.30 25.45
N THR A 128 -24.08 1.37 25.44
CA THR A 128 -24.10 0.20 24.56
C THR A 128 -24.03 -1.13 25.33
N ALA A 129 -24.26 -1.12 26.64
CA ALA A 129 -24.19 -2.32 27.48
C ALA A 129 -25.16 -3.43 27.04
N ALA A 130 -26.29 -3.06 26.41
CA ALA A 130 -27.29 -3.97 25.88
C ALA A 130 -27.17 -4.20 24.35
N PHE A 131 -26.07 -3.75 23.73
CA PHE A 131 -25.86 -3.96 22.30
C PHE A 131 -25.65 -5.44 21.99
N ASP A 132 -26.45 -5.97 21.07
CA ASP A 132 -26.39 -7.36 20.58
C ASP A 132 -25.28 -7.52 19.54
N GLY A 133 -24.04 -7.31 20.00
CA GLY A 133 -22.82 -7.39 19.20
C GLY A 133 -22.04 -8.69 19.39
N PRO A 134 -20.82 -8.77 18.81
CA PRO A 134 -19.90 -9.89 18.98
C PRO A 134 -19.71 -10.25 20.46
N ALA A 135 -19.96 -11.51 20.82
CA ALA A 135 -19.95 -11.95 22.20
C ALA A 135 -18.52 -12.01 22.76
N ALA A 136 -18.32 -11.41 23.93
CA ALA A 136 -17.12 -11.61 24.73
C ALA A 136 -17.17 -12.94 25.48
N ALA A 137 -16.01 -13.56 25.70
CA ALA A 137 -15.91 -14.76 26.51
C ALA A 137 -16.29 -14.48 27.97
N THR A 138 -16.72 -15.51 28.71
CA THR A 138 -17.05 -15.33 30.13
C THR A 138 -15.85 -14.80 30.91
N GLY A 139 -16.03 -13.68 31.61
CA GLY A 139 -14.97 -13.01 32.40
C GLY A 139 -14.08 -12.06 31.59
N GLU A 140 -14.31 -11.93 30.29
CA GLU A 140 -13.67 -10.93 29.43
C GLU A 140 -14.44 -9.60 29.47
N VAL A 141 -13.73 -8.49 29.32
CA VAL A 141 -14.34 -7.18 29.07
C VAL A 141 -14.98 -7.19 27.69
N ASN A 142 -16.29 -6.92 27.62
CA ASN A 142 -16.99 -6.72 26.36
C ASN A 142 -16.68 -5.32 25.81
N ASP A 143 -15.79 -5.25 24.82
CA ASP A 143 -15.35 -3.99 24.21
C ASP A 143 -16.49 -3.26 23.47
N TRP A 144 -17.55 -3.96 23.06
CA TRP A 144 -18.73 -3.37 22.43
C TRP A 144 -19.71 -2.75 23.43
N ALA A 145 -19.55 -3.02 24.73
CA ALA A 145 -20.39 -2.49 25.80
C ALA A 145 -19.89 -1.15 26.38
N LEU A 146 -18.76 -0.63 25.89
CA LEU A 146 -18.05 0.50 26.48
C LEU A 146 -18.59 1.89 26.07
N GLY A 147 -19.62 1.92 25.24
CA GLY A 147 -20.28 3.14 24.77
C GLY A 147 -19.94 3.51 23.33
N TYR A 148 -20.70 4.46 22.81
CA TYR A 148 -20.55 4.98 21.44
C TYR A 148 -20.60 6.51 21.42
N GLY A 149 -19.77 7.11 20.58
CA GLY A 149 -19.69 8.56 20.37
C GLY A 149 -20.28 8.99 19.03
N TYR A 150 -19.71 10.03 18.41
CA TYR A 150 -20.09 10.43 17.07
C TYR A 150 -19.39 9.54 16.04
N GLN A 151 -20.07 8.44 15.69
CA GLN A 151 -19.58 7.45 14.71
C GLN A 151 -18.28 6.74 15.10
N VAL A 152 -17.98 6.68 16.40
CA VAL A 152 -16.83 5.99 16.96
C VAL A 152 -17.25 5.15 18.15
N TRP A 153 -16.64 3.99 18.32
CA TRP A 153 -16.82 3.18 19.53
C TRP A 153 -15.84 3.61 20.60
N ARG A 154 -16.25 3.54 21.87
CA ARG A 154 -15.34 3.71 22.99
C ARG A 154 -14.48 2.47 23.18
N GLY A 155 -13.18 2.66 23.34
CA GLY A 155 -12.26 1.62 23.77
C GLY A 155 -12.22 1.50 25.30
N ARG A 156 -11.49 0.50 25.80
CA ARG A 156 -11.10 0.44 27.23
C ARG A 156 -10.35 1.71 27.61
N GLU A 157 -9.53 2.15 26.67
CA GLU A 157 -8.83 3.43 26.67
C GLU A 157 -9.02 4.05 25.29
N GLY A 158 -9.08 5.37 25.22
CA GLY A 158 -9.34 6.09 23.96
C GLY A 158 -10.64 5.65 23.25
N PHE A 159 -10.59 5.61 21.93
CA PHE A 159 -11.73 5.28 21.07
C PHE A 159 -11.26 4.61 19.78
N ARG A 160 -12.19 4.07 19.00
CA ARG A 160 -11.88 3.36 17.76
C ARG A 160 -12.88 3.64 16.64
N LEU A 161 -12.37 3.57 15.42
CA LEU A 161 -13.13 3.60 14.19
C LEU A 161 -13.23 2.16 13.70
N ASP A 162 -14.45 1.72 13.40
CA ASP A 162 -14.75 0.32 13.11
C ASP A 162 -15.33 0.23 11.71
N GLY A 163 -14.67 -0.53 10.84
CA GLY A 163 -15.16 -0.87 9.51
C GLY A 163 -15.73 -2.28 9.45
N ALA A 164 -16.34 -2.62 8.31
CA ALA A 164 -16.91 -3.94 8.08
C ALA A 164 -15.87 -5.05 8.29
N PHE A 165 -16.30 -6.17 8.87
CA PHE A 165 -15.50 -7.38 9.06
C PHE A 165 -14.19 -7.19 9.86
N GLY A 166 -14.22 -6.30 10.85
CA GLY A 166 -13.11 -6.15 11.79
C GLY A 166 -11.95 -5.32 11.26
N GLN A 167 -12.24 -4.31 10.43
CA GLN A 167 -11.29 -3.25 10.14
C GLN A 167 -11.31 -2.24 11.29
N PHE A 168 -10.14 -1.79 11.74
CA PHE A 168 -10.04 -0.96 12.94
C PHE A 168 -9.00 0.15 12.80
N ALA A 169 -9.32 1.33 13.34
CA ALA A 169 -8.33 2.29 13.81
C ALA A 169 -8.55 2.50 15.31
N LEU A 170 -7.58 2.12 16.14
CA LEU A 170 -7.58 2.46 17.57
C LEU A 170 -6.78 3.75 17.76
N VAL A 171 -7.38 4.69 18.50
CA VAL A 171 -6.77 5.96 18.87
C VAL A 171 -6.59 5.93 20.38
N LEU A 172 -5.34 5.86 20.84
CA LEU A 172 -4.96 5.72 22.24
C LEU A 172 -4.04 6.88 22.67
N PRO A 173 -4.59 8.09 22.90
CA PRO A 173 -3.77 9.28 23.14
C PRO A 173 -2.90 9.19 24.40
N ASP A 174 -3.40 8.53 25.45
CA ASP A 174 -2.66 8.36 26.71
C ASP A 174 -1.43 7.44 26.57
N HIS A 175 -1.37 6.68 25.46
CA HIS A 175 -0.26 5.78 25.11
C HIS A 175 0.63 6.34 24.00
N ASP A 176 0.31 7.51 23.45
CA ASP A 176 0.90 8.02 22.20
C ASP A 176 0.91 6.97 21.08
N LEU A 177 -0.18 6.19 20.98
CA LEU A 177 -0.26 5.02 20.11
C LEU A 177 -1.52 5.07 19.24
N VAL A 178 -1.33 4.69 17.98
CA VAL A 178 -2.42 4.36 17.06
C VAL A 178 -2.21 2.96 16.50
N ILE A 179 -3.30 2.24 16.25
CA ILE A 179 -3.26 0.94 15.59
C ILE A 179 -4.24 0.98 14.43
N ALA A 180 -3.76 0.95 13.20
CA ALA A 180 -4.59 0.76 12.01
C ALA A 180 -4.50 -0.69 11.54
N TYR A 181 -5.64 -1.28 11.22
CA TYR A 181 -5.76 -2.67 10.85
C TYR A 181 -6.84 -2.86 9.79
N GLN A 182 -6.48 -3.55 8.72
CA GLN A 182 -7.43 -4.09 7.75
C GLN A 182 -7.47 -5.61 7.88
N GLY A 183 -8.67 -6.13 8.11
CA GLY A 183 -8.91 -7.56 8.19
C GLY A 183 -10.29 -7.91 7.66
N ALA A 184 -10.50 -9.20 7.42
CA ALA A 184 -11.79 -9.77 7.08
C ALA A 184 -12.06 -10.94 8.03
N THR A 185 -12.63 -10.61 9.19
CA THR A 185 -12.97 -11.54 10.26
C THR A 185 -14.35 -11.23 10.84
N LEU A 186 -15.06 -12.28 11.25
CA LEU A 186 -16.32 -12.18 11.99
C LEU A 186 -16.09 -12.23 13.51
N ASP A 187 -14.91 -12.67 13.96
CA ASP A 187 -14.53 -12.70 15.37
C ASP A 187 -13.76 -11.42 15.74
N THR A 188 -14.47 -10.30 15.69
CA THR A 188 -13.90 -8.97 15.93
C THR A 188 -13.49 -8.77 17.39
N GLN A 189 -14.17 -9.42 18.34
CA GLN A 189 -13.82 -9.39 19.76
C GLN A 189 -12.46 -10.08 20.02
N ALA A 190 -12.15 -11.18 19.32
CA ALA A 190 -10.82 -11.79 19.39
C ALA A 190 -9.71 -10.87 18.87
N THR A 191 -9.98 -10.11 17.80
CA THR A 191 -9.03 -9.12 17.27
C THR A 191 -8.76 -8.01 18.28
N LEU A 192 -9.81 -7.44 18.89
CA LEU A 192 -9.66 -6.40 19.92
C LEU A 192 -8.86 -6.91 21.13
N ARG A 193 -9.11 -8.16 21.56
CA ARG A 193 -8.32 -8.82 22.61
C ARG A 193 -6.84 -8.93 22.24
N ALA A 194 -6.52 -9.24 20.98
CA ALA A 194 -5.14 -9.29 20.52
C ALA A 194 -4.47 -7.90 20.54
N PHE A 195 -5.19 -6.84 20.16
CA PHE A 195 -4.67 -5.48 20.27
C PHE A 195 -4.40 -5.08 21.72
N TRP A 196 -5.30 -5.38 22.65
CA TRP A 196 -5.03 -5.08 24.07
C TRP A 196 -3.87 -5.88 24.65
N ALA A 197 -3.65 -7.12 24.19
CA ALA A 197 -2.46 -7.88 24.55
C ALA A 197 -1.18 -7.26 23.98
N PHE A 198 -1.25 -6.69 22.77
CA PHE A 198 -0.14 -5.95 22.16
C PHE A 198 0.17 -4.66 22.92
N VAL A 199 -0.84 -3.84 23.23
CA VAL A 199 -0.68 -2.60 24.03
C VAL A 199 0.01 -2.91 25.36
N ALA A 200 -0.48 -3.91 26.10
CA ALA A 200 0.14 -4.31 27.37
C ALA A 200 1.61 -4.78 27.20
N ALA A 201 1.95 -5.40 26.07
CA ALA A 201 3.32 -5.82 25.78
C ALA A 201 4.24 -4.62 25.48
N VAL A 202 3.73 -3.59 24.78
CA VAL A 202 4.45 -2.34 24.52
C VAL A 202 4.74 -1.61 25.83
N GLU A 203 3.76 -1.46 26.71
CA GLU A 203 3.95 -0.82 28.03
C GLU A 203 5.04 -1.50 28.86
N VAL A 204 5.06 -2.84 28.86
CA VAL A 204 6.11 -3.61 29.56
C VAL A 204 7.48 -3.38 28.93
N ALA A 205 7.57 -3.29 27.61
CA ALA A 205 8.82 -3.04 26.91
C ALA A 205 9.35 -1.61 27.16
N ASP A 206 8.47 -0.61 27.14
CA ASP A 206 8.81 0.79 27.43
C ASP A 206 9.26 0.95 28.88
N ALA A 207 8.57 0.33 29.83
CA ALA A 207 8.96 0.31 31.23
C ALA A 207 10.32 -0.39 31.46
N ALA A 208 10.72 -1.30 30.57
CA ALA A 208 12.02 -1.97 30.59
C ALA A 208 13.15 -1.15 29.94
N GLY A 209 12.88 0.10 29.53
CA GLY A 209 13.87 1.02 28.98
C GLY A 209 13.81 1.18 27.46
N GLY A 210 12.81 0.59 26.80
CA GLY A 210 12.63 0.65 25.36
C GLY A 210 13.71 -0.13 24.60
N ALA A 211 13.32 -0.79 23.51
CA ALA A 211 14.31 -1.18 22.51
C ALA A 211 14.47 -0.02 21.53
N ASP A 212 15.41 0.88 21.81
CA ASP A 212 15.80 1.89 20.84
C ASP A 212 16.45 1.20 19.63
N VAL A 213 15.67 0.95 18.58
CA VAL A 213 16.19 0.45 17.29
C VAL A 213 16.68 1.62 16.42
N ALA A 214 16.51 2.86 16.88
CA ALA A 214 16.85 4.08 16.16
C ALA A 214 17.75 5.01 17.00
N GLY A 215 18.89 4.49 17.48
CA GLY A 215 19.86 5.31 18.18
C GLY A 215 21.14 4.58 18.56
N GLY A 216 22.18 4.64 17.71
CA GLY A 216 23.54 4.29 18.14
C GLY A 216 24.37 3.48 17.14
N ALA A 217 24.68 4.06 15.98
CA ALA A 217 25.86 3.65 15.22
C ALA A 217 26.90 4.77 15.30
N ASP A 218 27.37 5.08 16.52
CA ASP A 218 28.64 5.76 16.76
C ASP A 218 29.02 5.67 18.24
N ALA A 219 29.77 4.62 18.61
CA ALA A 219 30.76 4.65 19.69
C ALA A 219 31.59 3.35 19.65
N ALA A 220 32.80 3.46 19.11
CA ALA A 220 33.83 2.43 19.30
C ALA A 220 34.21 2.33 20.79
N GLY A 221 34.08 1.14 21.37
CA GLY A 221 34.58 0.86 22.72
C GLY A 221 34.28 -0.56 23.19
N ARG A 222 35.28 -1.44 23.13
CA ARG A 222 35.23 -2.79 23.71
C ARG A 222 35.01 -2.73 25.22
N ALA A 223 34.03 -3.48 25.73
CA ALA A 223 34.04 -4.04 27.09
C ALA A 223 33.30 -5.38 27.13
N ASP A 224 33.78 -6.21 28.03
CA ASP A 224 33.65 -7.66 28.14
C ASP A 224 32.25 -8.19 28.52
N ALA A 225 32.00 -9.41 28.07
CA ALA A 225 31.04 -10.43 28.50
C ALA A 225 30.01 -10.12 29.62
N GLY A 226 28.73 -10.34 29.26
CA GLY A 226 27.70 -10.81 30.17
C GLY A 226 26.48 -9.89 30.27
N VAL A 227 25.33 -10.39 29.80
CA VAL A 227 23.99 -9.79 29.90
C VAL A 227 23.66 -8.74 28.83
N ALA A 228 23.26 -9.20 27.63
CA ALA A 228 22.32 -8.52 26.74
C ALA A 228 21.97 -9.44 25.56
N ASP A 229 21.06 -10.39 25.80
CA ASP A 229 20.33 -11.09 24.71
C ASP A 229 18.85 -10.70 24.78
N ALA A 230 18.62 -9.39 24.93
CA ALA A 230 17.34 -8.74 24.69
C ALA A 230 17.47 -7.90 23.42
N ALA A 231 18.02 -8.51 22.36
CA ALA A 231 17.69 -8.07 21.03
C ALA A 231 16.17 -8.20 20.91
N VAL A 232 15.53 -7.20 20.34
CA VAL A 232 14.25 -7.36 19.66
C VAL A 232 14.46 -8.47 18.66
N SER A 233 14.25 -9.70 19.11
CA SER A 233 13.75 -10.73 18.25
C SER A 233 12.46 -10.11 17.77
N ALA A 234 12.49 -9.53 16.58
CA ALA A 234 11.44 -9.80 15.64
C ALA A 234 11.28 -11.32 15.76
N ARG A 235 10.35 -11.75 16.63
CA ARG A 235 9.88 -13.11 16.59
C ARG A 235 9.52 -13.20 15.12
N ARG A 236 10.23 -14.04 14.37
CA ARG A 236 9.56 -14.79 13.33
C ARG A 236 8.47 -15.52 14.10
N VAL A 237 7.37 -14.82 14.33
CA VAL A 237 6.06 -15.43 14.40
C VAL A 237 6.11 -16.26 13.13
N GLU A 238 6.13 -17.57 13.32
CA GLU A 238 5.88 -18.50 12.22
C GLU A 238 4.72 -17.86 11.44
N ARG A 239 4.99 -17.38 10.23
CA ARG A 239 3.99 -16.66 9.45
C ARG A 239 2.88 -17.66 9.20
N ASP A 240 1.89 -17.61 10.07
CA ASP A 240 0.58 -18.21 9.96
C ASP A 240 0.61 -19.73 9.66
N THR A 241 0.23 -20.55 10.65
CA THR A 241 -0.06 -21.95 10.37
C THR A 241 -1.26 -22.01 9.43
N TRP A 242 -0.98 -22.34 8.17
CA TRP A 242 -1.87 -22.47 7.01
C TRP A 242 -3.29 -23.00 7.29
N ALA A 243 -3.46 -23.84 8.32
CA ALA A 243 -4.72 -24.47 8.68
C ALA A 243 -5.88 -23.51 9.03
N ALA A 244 -5.64 -22.33 9.61
CA ALA A 244 -6.72 -21.37 9.90
C ALA A 244 -7.28 -20.73 8.61
N ARG A 245 -6.45 -20.69 7.56
CA ARG A 245 -6.76 -20.07 6.27
C ARG A 245 -7.55 -20.97 5.33
N ASP A 246 -7.74 -22.25 5.64
CA ASP A 246 -8.48 -23.21 4.80
C ASP A 246 -10.00 -23.19 5.06
N ARG A 247 -10.48 -22.35 6.00
CA ARG A 247 -11.91 -22.23 6.31
C ARG A 247 -12.65 -21.50 5.18
N LEU A 248 -13.42 -22.27 4.42
CA LEU A 248 -14.39 -21.78 3.44
C LEU A 248 -15.71 -21.44 4.15
N LEU A 249 -16.17 -20.20 4.00
CA LEU A 249 -17.59 -19.88 4.14
C LEU A 249 -18.21 -20.08 2.76
N ALA A 250 -18.78 -21.26 2.54
CA ALA A 250 -19.44 -21.57 1.28
C ALA A 250 -20.60 -20.59 1.04
N ALA A 251 -20.52 -19.83 -0.05
CA ALA A 251 -21.62 -19.04 -0.58
C ALA A 251 -21.41 -18.83 -2.09
N ASP A 252 -22.49 -19.01 -2.86
CA ASP A 252 -22.76 -18.40 -4.18
C ASP A 252 -22.00 -17.05 -4.30
N PRO A 253 -21.22 -16.74 -5.38
CA PRO A 253 -21.41 -17.15 -6.77
C PRO A 253 -20.25 -17.92 -7.41
N PHE A 254 -19.97 -19.13 -6.92
CA PHE A 254 -18.87 -19.96 -7.46
C PHE A 254 -19.32 -21.16 -8.30
N ASP A 255 -20.61 -21.29 -8.59
CA ASP A 255 -21.12 -22.32 -9.51
C ASP A 255 -20.51 -22.14 -10.90
N GLY A 256 -19.71 -23.12 -11.34
CA GLY A 256 -18.95 -23.06 -12.58
C GLY A 256 -17.51 -22.59 -12.44
N ALA A 257 -17.00 -22.44 -11.21
CA ALA A 257 -15.57 -22.26 -10.98
C ALA A 257 -14.77 -23.47 -11.50
N ALA A 258 -13.63 -23.20 -12.15
CA ALA A 258 -12.77 -24.24 -12.69
C ALA A 258 -11.28 -23.88 -12.51
N LEU A 259 -10.45 -24.90 -12.29
CA LEU A 259 -9.00 -24.75 -12.13
C LEU A 259 -8.27 -25.70 -13.08
N HIS A 260 -7.66 -25.13 -14.12
CA HIS A 260 -6.97 -25.87 -15.18
C HIS A 260 -5.46 -25.72 -15.03
N ASP A 261 -4.68 -26.80 -15.16
CA ASP A 261 -3.23 -26.69 -15.27
C ASP A 261 -2.85 -25.97 -16.57
N ARG A 262 -1.82 -25.12 -16.52
CA ARG A 262 -1.29 -24.47 -17.73
C ARG A 262 -0.40 -25.41 -18.52
N ALA A 263 -0.33 -25.20 -19.84
CA ALA A 263 0.39 -26.09 -20.76
C ALA A 263 1.92 -26.01 -20.63
N ASP A 264 2.45 -24.92 -20.05
CA ASP A 264 3.86 -24.73 -19.71
C ASP A 264 4.29 -25.52 -18.46
N GLY A 265 3.33 -26.07 -17.70
CA GLY A 265 3.59 -26.85 -16.48
C GLY A 265 3.73 -26.00 -15.22
N ASP A 266 3.86 -24.69 -15.37
CA ASP A 266 4.07 -23.73 -14.30
C ASP A 266 2.75 -23.00 -14.00
N GLY A 267 2.03 -23.50 -12.99
CA GLY A 267 0.83 -22.87 -12.46
C GLY A 267 -0.50 -23.32 -13.09
N TRP A 268 -1.51 -22.45 -12.98
CA TRP A 268 -2.90 -22.74 -13.32
C TRP A 268 -3.61 -21.55 -13.98
N THR A 269 -4.69 -21.84 -14.69
CA THR A 269 -5.71 -20.88 -15.09
C THR A 269 -6.94 -21.10 -14.23
N LEU A 270 -7.29 -20.09 -13.43
CA LEU A 270 -8.48 -20.08 -12.60
C LEU A 270 -9.61 -19.37 -13.35
N VAL A 271 -10.75 -20.05 -13.50
CA VAL A 271 -11.98 -19.48 -14.08
C VAL A 271 -12.99 -19.30 -12.96
N LEU A 272 -13.49 -18.07 -12.79
CA LEU A 272 -14.49 -17.73 -11.78
C LEU A 272 -15.68 -16.98 -12.40
N PRO A 273 -16.92 -17.29 -12.02
CA PRO A 273 -18.09 -16.50 -12.41
C PRO A 273 -17.95 -15.04 -11.95
N GLY A 274 -18.34 -14.08 -12.80
CA GLY A 274 -18.25 -12.64 -12.51
C GLY A 274 -16.83 -12.03 -12.58
N VAL A 275 -15.79 -12.86 -12.63
CA VAL A 275 -14.37 -12.44 -12.79
C VAL A 275 -13.85 -12.82 -14.18
N GLY A 276 -14.08 -14.05 -14.64
CA GLY A 276 -13.50 -14.58 -15.87
C GLY A 276 -12.25 -15.44 -15.59
N SER A 277 -11.32 -15.48 -16.54
CA SER A 277 -10.10 -16.29 -16.45
C SER A 277 -8.93 -15.44 -15.94
N VAL A 278 -8.28 -15.90 -14.88
CA VAL A 278 -7.10 -15.26 -14.29
C VAL A 278 -5.93 -16.25 -14.19
N PRO A 279 -4.68 -15.81 -14.45
CA PRO A 279 -3.51 -16.64 -14.26
C PRO A 279 -3.22 -16.85 -12.76
N VAL A 280 -2.67 -18.01 -12.43
CA VAL A 280 -2.22 -18.37 -11.07
C VAL A 280 -0.86 -19.03 -11.17
N ASP A 281 0.07 -18.59 -10.33
CA ASP A 281 1.43 -19.13 -10.25
C ASP A 281 1.74 -19.56 -8.81
N THR A 282 2.88 -20.19 -8.58
CA THR A 282 3.41 -20.60 -7.27
C THR A 282 3.86 -19.41 -6.41
N PHE A 283 4.06 -18.25 -7.02
CA PHE A 283 4.31 -16.96 -6.37
C PHE A 283 3.10 -16.03 -6.50
N TRP A 284 3.05 -15.00 -5.67
CA TRP A 284 2.01 -13.98 -5.75
C TRP A 284 2.19 -13.13 -7.01
N GLN A 285 1.13 -13.00 -7.79
CA GLN A 285 1.07 -12.08 -8.92
C GLN A 285 -0.21 -11.24 -8.86
N GLU A 286 -0.12 -10.01 -9.34
CA GLU A 286 -1.28 -9.13 -9.47
C GLU A 286 -1.97 -9.31 -10.82
N VAL A 287 -3.29 -9.26 -10.79
CA VAL A 287 -4.17 -9.39 -11.96
C VAL A 287 -5.24 -8.31 -11.87
N SER A 288 -5.37 -7.51 -12.93
CA SER A 288 -6.46 -6.55 -13.05
C SER A 288 -7.52 -7.09 -14.00
N VAL A 289 -8.76 -7.15 -13.53
CA VAL A 289 -9.90 -7.65 -14.31
C VAL A 289 -10.88 -6.51 -14.56
N THR A 290 -10.84 -5.98 -15.78
CA THR A 290 -11.77 -4.94 -16.23
C THR A 290 -13.20 -5.50 -16.34
N GLY A 291 -14.16 -4.79 -15.79
CA GLY A 291 -15.59 -5.05 -15.92
C GLY A 291 -16.34 -3.83 -16.46
N PRO A 292 -17.67 -3.96 -16.63
CA PRO A 292 -18.50 -2.84 -17.04
C PRO A 292 -18.45 -1.69 -16.01
N ALA A 293 -18.80 -0.49 -16.45
CA ALA A 293 -19.11 0.59 -15.52
C ALA A 293 -20.32 0.17 -14.66
N LEU A 294 -20.23 0.35 -13.35
CA LEU A 294 -21.41 0.26 -12.48
C LEU A 294 -22.32 1.47 -12.76
N GLU A 295 -23.61 1.36 -12.44
CA GLU A 295 -24.53 2.48 -12.51
C GLU A 295 -23.97 3.65 -11.68
N ASP A 296 -23.88 4.84 -12.27
CA ASP A 296 -23.25 6.05 -11.71
C ASP A 296 -21.73 6.00 -11.44
N ALA A 297 -21.00 4.98 -11.93
CA ALA A 297 -19.54 5.00 -11.93
C ALA A 297 -18.99 5.87 -13.08
N PRO A 298 -17.96 6.71 -12.85
CA PRO A 298 -17.45 7.64 -13.85
C PRO A 298 -16.73 6.97 -15.04
N ALA A 299 -16.38 5.68 -14.92
CA ALA A 299 -15.61 4.92 -15.89
C ALA A 299 -15.83 3.41 -15.76
N ALA A 300 -15.12 2.61 -16.58
CA ALA A 300 -15.00 1.18 -16.38
C ALA A 300 -14.48 0.87 -14.96
N THR A 301 -14.98 -0.22 -14.38
CA THR A 301 -14.55 -0.69 -13.06
C THR A 301 -13.61 -1.89 -13.18
N HIS A 302 -12.81 -2.13 -12.16
CA HIS A 302 -11.81 -3.18 -12.11
C HIS A 302 -11.95 -3.96 -10.81
N LEU A 303 -11.59 -5.25 -10.88
CA LEU A 303 -11.14 -5.99 -9.70
C LEU A 303 -9.61 -5.97 -9.71
N ARG A 304 -9.00 -5.58 -8.59
CA ARG A 304 -7.56 -5.68 -8.39
C ARG A 304 -7.32 -6.92 -7.53
N LEU A 305 -6.77 -7.95 -8.15
CA LEU A 305 -6.65 -9.27 -7.53
C LEU A 305 -5.19 -9.65 -7.41
N ALA A 306 -4.83 -10.35 -6.34
CA ALA A 306 -3.57 -11.07 -6.24
C ALA A 306 -3.87 -12.58 -6.20
N THR A 307 -3.19 -13.35 -7.04
CA THR A 307 -3.36 -14.80 -7.13
C THR A 307 -2.08 -15.51 -6.69
N ARG A 308 -2.23 -16.64 -5.99
CA ARG A 308 -1.15 -17.58 -5.73
C ARG A 308 -1.70 -18.99 -5.56
N GLY A 309 -1.05 -19.96 -6.17
CA GLY A 309 -1.37 -21.39 -6.09
C GLY A 309 -0.27 -22.20 -5.42
N GLU A 310 -0.63 -23.37 -4.92
CA GLU A 310 0.26 -24.37 -4.40
C GLU A 310 -0.23 -25.75 -4.83
N ARG A 311 0.71 -26.63 -5.19
CA ARG A 311 0.43 -28.03 -5.47
C ARG A 311 0.76 -28.84 -4.22
N ARG A 312 -0.15 -29.69 -3.79
CA ARG A 312 0.03 -30.63 -2.68
C ARG A 312 0.59 -31.97 -3.18
N ASP A 313 1.23 -32.71 -2.28
CA ASP A 313 1.86 -34.01 -2.59
C ASP A 313 0.87 -35.06 -3.13
N ASP A 314 -0.41 -34.94 -2.79
CA ASP A 314 -1.50 -35.81 -3.26
C ASP A 314 -2.05 -35.42 -4.65
N GLY A 315 -1.44 -34.43 -5.31
CA GLY A 315 -1.86 -33.91 -6.60
C GLY A 315 -2.98 -32.87 -6.53
N ALA A 316 -3.49 -32.57 -5.32
CA ALA A 316 -4.43 -31.47 -5.13
C ALA A 316 -3.75 -30.11 -5.39
N ALA A 317 -4.56 -29.11 -5.71
CA ALA A 317 -4.12 -27.73 -5.84
C ALA A 317 -4.93 -26.84 -4.89
N LEU A 318 -4.28 -25.82 -4.34
CA LEU A 318 -4.91 -24.80 -3.52
C LEU A 318 -4.51 -23.43 -4.03
N VAL A 319 -5.48 -22.57 -4.29
CA VAL A 319 -5.32 -21.24 -4.83
C VAL A 319 -5.94 -20.23 -3.88
N HIS A 320 -5.18 -19.17 -3.62
CA HIS A 320 -5.64 -17.98 -2.92
C HIS A 320 -5.83 -16.89 -3.96
N LEU A 321 -7.00 -16.26 -3.90
CA LEU A 321 -7.33 -15.06 -4.64
C LEU A 321 -7.70 -13.98 -3.63
N VAL A 322 -6.94 -12.89 -3.59
CA VAL A 322 -7.15 -11.79 -2.65
C VAL A 322 -7.50 -10.55 -3.44
N ASP A 323 -8.53 -9.81 -3.04
CA ASP A 323 -8.73 -8.46 -3.56
C ASP A 323 -7.71 -7.53 -2.90
N THR A 324 -6.93 -6.78 -3.67
CA THR A 324 -5.90 -5.89 -3.09
C THR A 324 -6.47 -4.54 -2.67
N THR A 325 -7.73 -4.26 -3.00
CA THR A 325 -8.46 -3.03 -2.64
C THR A 325 -9.48 -3.26 -1.51
N SER A 326 -9.53 -4.48 -0.97
CA SER A 326 -10.48 -4.91 0.04
C SER A 326 -9.93 -6.10 0.83
N PRO A 327 -10.22 -6.30 2.12
CA PRO A 327 -9.63 -7.41 2.87
C PRO A 327 -10.17 -8.80 2.48
N HIS A 328 -10.96 -8.91 1.41
CA HIS A 328 -11.67 -10.12 1.02
C HIS A 328 -10.77 -11.09 0.26
N ARG A 329 -10.98 -12.37 0.54
CA ARG A 329 -10.23 -13.48 -0.06
C ARG A 329 -11.18 -14.59 -0.48
N VAL A 330 -10.92 -15.15 -1.66
CA VAL A 330 -11.48 -16.41 -2.13
C VAL A 330 -10.41 -17.48 -2.06
N ILE A 331 -10.83 -18.67 -1.69
CA ILE A 331 -10.01 -19.86 -1.63
C ILE A 331 -10.61 -20.83 -2.63
N VAL A 332 -9.76 -21.38 -3.48
CA VAL A 332 -10.14 -22.39 -4.47
C VAL A 332 -9.26 -23.61 -4.28
N SER A 333 -9.84 -24.78 -4.03
CA SER A 333 -9.10 -26.04 -4.01
C SER A 333 -9.58 -26.93 -5.15
N ARG A 334 -8.66 -27.75 -5.67
CA ARG A 334 -8.97 -28.84 -6.59
C ARG A 334 -8.44 -30.12 -5.98
N ASP A 335 -9.32 -31.07 -5.70
CA ASP A 335 -8.97 -32.38 -5.16
C ASP A 335 -8.26 -33.23 -6.21
N GLY A 336 -7.59 -34.31 -5.79
CA GLY A 336 -6.88 -35.22 -6.70
C GLY A 336 -7.77 -35.93 -7.73
N ASP A 337 -9.09 -35.97 -7.49
CA ASP A 337 -10.08 -36.48 -8.44
C ASP A 337 -10.58 -35.43 -9.45
N GLY A 338 -10.11 -34.18 -9.33
CA GLY A 338 -10.46 -33.06 -10.18
C GLY A 338 -11.63 -32.20 -9.69
N THR A 339 -12.27 -32.55 -8.57
CA THR A 339 -13.36 -31.77 -7.99
C THR A 339 -12.86 -30.40 -7.51
N VAL A 340 -13.53 -29.31 -7.91
CA VAL A 340 -13.17 -27.95 -7.53
C VAL A 340 -14.12 -27.44 -6.45
N HIS A 341 -13.54 -26.89 -5.38
CA HIS A 341 -14.26 -26.19 -4.32
C HIS A 341 -13.80 -24.74 -4.32
N ALA A 342 -14.74 -23.81 -4.24
CA ALA A 342 -14.43 -22.39 -4.17
C ALA A 342 -15.37 -21.71 -3.17
N GLY A 343 -14.85 -20.74 -2.44
CA GLY A 343 -15.64 -20.01 -1.46
C GLY A 343 -14.90 -18.82 -0.89
N TRP A 344 -15.67 -17.91 -0.31
CA TRP A 344 -15.14 -16.78 0.43
C TRP A 344 -14.51 -17.26 1.74
N HIS A 345 -13.43 -16.64 2.17
CA HIS A 345 -12.99 -16.71 3.55
C HIS A 345 -13.97 -15.94 4.45
N VAL A 346 -14.31 -14.71 4.04
CA VAL A 346 -15.41 -13.90 4.56
C VAL A 346 -16.09 -13.25 3.34
N PRO A 347 -17.41 -13.40 3.15
CA PRO A 347 -18.10 -12.82 2.00
C PRO A 347 -18.29 -11.31 2.16
N PRO A 348 -18.29 -10.53 1.07
CA PRO A 348 -18.54 -9.10 1.13
C PRO A 348 -19.97 -8.75 1.53
N LEU A 349 -20.17 -7.51 1.99
CA LEU A 349 -21.49 -7.02 2.38
C LEU A 349 -22.38 -6.82 1.14
N GLY A 350 -23.55 -7.44 1.13
CA GLY A 350 -24.62 -7.13 0.18
C GLY A 350 -24.38 -7.59 -1.26
N GLY A 351 -23.46 -8.52 -1.51
CA GLY A 351 -23.17 -9.02 -2.86
C GLY A 351 -22.00 -10.00 -2.95
N GLY A 352 -21.41 -10.09 -4.14
CA GLY A 352 -20.20 -10.85 -4.46
C GLY A 352 -19.12 -9.97 -5.10
N TRP A 353 -18.62 -10.35 -6.27
CA TRP A 353 -17.53 -9.63 -6.94
C TRP A 353 -17.92 -8.20 -7.35
N GLU A 354 -19.18 -7.96 -7.67
CA GLU A 354 -19.68 -6.69 -8.16
C GLU A 354 -19.54 -5.54 -7.14
N VAL A 355 -19.64 -5.83 -5.83
CA VAL A 355 -19.48 -4.81 -4.79
C VAL A 355 -18.03 -4.52 -4.45
N LEU A 356 -17.10 -5.38 -4.90
CA LEU A 356 -15.66 -5.17 -4.75
C LEU A 356 -15.04 -4.43 -5.95
N ARG A 357 -15.84 -4.19 -7.00
CA ARG A 357 -15.37 -3.46 -8.17
C ARG A 357 -15.17 -1.99 -7.83
N VAL A 358 -13.98 -1.51 -8.14
CA VAL A 358 -13.60 -0.11 -7.94
C VAL A 358 -13.25 0.54 -9.29
N PRO A 359 -13.37 1.87 -9.46
CA PRO A 359 -12.89 2.56 -10.66
C PRO A 359 -11.41 2.27 -10.97
N ALA A 360 -10.96 2.48 -12.21
CA ALA A 360 -9.57 2.22 -12.60
C ALA A 360 -8.53 2.99 -11.76
N SER A 361 -8.91 4.16 -11.26
CA SER A 361 -8.10 5.12 -10.51
C SER A 361 -8.61 5.24 -9.07
N VAL A 362 -8.15 4.40 -8.15
CA VAL A 362 -8.60 4.40 -6.74
C VAL A 362 -7.48 4.83 -5.80
N VAL A 363 -6.30 5.15 -6.31
CA VAL A 363 -5.28 5.84 -5.52
C VAL A 363 -4.60 6.89 -6.38
N ARG A 364 -5.28 8.01 -6.58
CA ARG A 364 -4.63 9.16 -7.21
C ARG A 364 -4.02 10.08 -6.17
N ILE A 365 -2.70 10.08 -6.02
CA ILE A 365 -1.99 11.00 -5.12
C ILE A 365 -1.52 12.20 -5.93
N GLU A 366 -1.92 13.41 -5.50
CA GLU A 366 -1.39 14.64 -6.08
C GLU A 366 -0.34 15.24 -5.15
N THR A 367 0.81 15.62 -5.71
CA THR A 367 1.89 16.26 -4.98
C THR A 367 2.59 17.30 -5.83
N ARG A 368 3.38 18.16 -5.18
CA ARG A 368 4.12 19.24 -5.85
C ARG A 368 5.61 18.93 -5.86
N ALA A 369 6.24 19.21 -7.00
CA ALA A 369 7.69 19.13 -7.16
C ALA A 369 8.24 20.41 -7.82
N ALA A 370 9.48 20.75 -7.50
CA ALA A 370 10.23 21.74 -8.26
C ALA A 370 11.09 21.09 -9.36
N ALA A 371 11.45 19.81 -9.18
CA ALA A 371 12.15 19.01 -10.18
C ALA A 371 11.94 17.50 -9.95
N LEU A 372 12.14 16.70 -11.00
CA LEU A 372 12.21 15.24 -10.90
C LEU A 372 13.63 14.74 -11.19
N LEU A 373 14.16 13.88 -10.33
CA LEU A 373 15.44 13.20 -10.54
C LEU A 373 15.16 11.73 -10.82
N LEU A 374 15.52 11.27 -12.01
CA LEU A 374 15.15 9.96 -12.53
C LEU A 374 16.37 9.05 -12.49
N ASP A 375 16.26 7.86 -11.88
CA ASP A 375 17.20 6.79 -12.21
C ASP A 375 16.95 6.28 -13.65
N MET A 376 17.84 5.42 -14.16
CA MET A 376 17.77 4.82 -15.47
C MET A 376 17.36 3.35 -15.44
N ASP A 377 18.13 2.49 -14.75
CA ASP A 377 18.03 1.04 -14.88
C ASP A 377 16.92 0.53 -13.96
N GLY A 378 15.93 -0.17 -14.51
CA GLY A 378 14.71 -0.55 -13.77
C GLY A 378 13.69 0.59 -13.60
N THR A 379 14.11 1.85 -13.78
CA THR A 379 13.23 3.03 -13.69
C THR A 379 12.74 3.54 -15.04
N LEU A 380 13.64 3.87 -15.97
CA LEU A 380 13.30 4.32 -17.33
C LEU A 380 13.51 3.21 -18.36
N VAL A 381 14.51 2.37 -18.14
CA VAL A 381 14.97 1.34 -19.06
C VAL A 381 15.01 0.01 -18.32
N ASP A 382 14.37 -1.01 -18.88
CA ASP A 382 14.59 -2.39 -18.43
C ASP A 382 15.86 -2.94 -19.07
N SER A 383 16.89 -3.11 -18.25
CA SER A 383 18.20 -3.65 -18.64
C SER A 383 18.51 -4.99 -17.97
N HIS A 384 17.55 -5.59 -17.23
CA HIS A 384 17.76 -6.80 -16.44
C HIS A 384 18.36 -7.94 -17.27
N ALA A 385 17.80 -8.20 -18.46
CA ALA A 385 18.23 -9.32 -19.30
C ALA A 385 19.73 -9.27 -19.68
N VAL A 386 20.30 -8.07 -19.86
CA VAL A 386 21.72 -7.90 -20.19
C VAL A 386 22.58 -7.96 -18.94
N VAL A 387 22.18 -7.21 -17.91
CA VAL A 387 22.91 -7.13 -16.64
C VAL A 387 23.00 -8.51 -16.00
N GLU A 388 21.88 -9.20 -15.83
CA GLU A 388 21.84 -10.52 -15.20
C GLU A 388 22.69 -11.55 -15.95
N ARG A 389 22.66 -11.53 -17.29
CA ARG A 389 23.46 -12.44 -18.12
C ARG A 389 24.95 -12.23 -17.91
N LEU A 390 25.42 -10.98 -17.95
CA LEU A 390 26.83 -10.66 -17.84
C LEU A 390 27.36 -10.86 -16.41
N TRP A 391 26.59 -10.47 -15.40
CA TRP A 391 26.94 -10.70 -14.00
C TRP A 391 26.86 -12.18 -13.60
N THR A 392 25.95 -12.96 -14.18
CA THR A 392 25.92 -14.41 -14.00
C THR A 392 27.19 -15.03 -14.56
N GLN A 393 27.60 -14.66 -15.78
CA GLN A 393 28.83 -15.17 -16.37
C GLN A 393 30.06 -14.77 -15.54
N TRP A 394 30.16 -13.50 -15.14
CA TRP A 394 31.24 -13.02 -14.26
C TRP A 394 31.29 -13.80 -12.94
N SER A 395 30.13 -14.10 -12.35
CA SER A 395 30.04 -14.88 -11.10
C SER A 395 30.57 -16.30 -11.28
N LEU A 396 30.17 -16.97 -12.37
CA LEU A 396 30.63 -18.32 -12.69
C LEU A 396 32.15 -18.37 -12.92
N ASP A 397 32.70 -17.38 -13.62
CA ASP A 397 34.13 -17.28 -13.90
C ASP A 397 34.97 -17.09 -12.61
N HIS A 398 34.37 -16.49 -11.58
CA HIS A 398 34.99 -16.21 -10.29
C HIS A 398 34.62 -17.19 -9.17
N GLY A 399 33.78 -18.19 -9.45
CA GLY A 399 33.31 -19.15 -8.45
C GLY A 399 32.40 -18.54 -7.38
N VAL A 400 31.73 -17.43 -7.69
CA VAL A 400 30.71 -16.79 -6.85
C VAL A 400 29.33 -17.32 -7.23
N ASP A 401 28.46 -17.52 -6.25
CA ASP A 401 27.07 -17.91 -6.51
C ASP A 401 26.33 -16.79 -7.27
N PRO A 402 25.82 -17.02 -8.50
CA PRO A 402 25.08 -16.01 -9.24
C PRO A 402 23.88 -15.44 -8.46
N ALA A 403 23.18 -16.26 -7.67
CA ALA A 403 22.02 -15.78 -6.90
C ALA A 403 22.45 -14.75 -5.84
N GLN A 404 23.61 -14.94 -5.22
CA GLN A 404 24.19 -13.98 -4.29
C GLN A 404 24.58 -12.68 -5.02
N THR A 405 25.23 -12.78 -6.18
CA THR A 405 25.61 -11.61 -6.98
C THR A 405 24.40 -10.77 -7.37
N LEU A 406 23.37 -11.39 -7.94
CA LEU A 406 22.17 -10.68 -8.40
C LEU A 406 21.46 -9.96 -7.26
N GLY A 407 21.49 -10.50 -6.03
CA GLY A 407 20.91 -9.83 -4.86
C GLY A 407 21.62 -8.55 -4.40
N ILE A 408 22.82 -8.24 -4.91
CA ILE A 408 23.67 -7.14 -4.40
C ILE A 408 23.95 -6.07 -5.46
N ILE A 409 23.95 -6.43 -6.75
CA ILE A 409 24.44 -5.54 -7.83
C ILE A 409 23.52 -4.35 -8.15
N HIS A 410 22.22 -4.44 -7.86
CA HIS A 410 21.25 -3.42 -8.30
C HIS A 410 21.46 -2.06 -7.61
N GLY A 411 21.40 -0.99 -8.41
CA GLY A 411 21.54 0.38 -7.96
C GLY A 411 22.97 0.79 -7.55
N ARG A 412 23.98 -0.08 -7.68
CA ARG A 412 25.34 0.15 -7.20
C ARG A 412 26.36 0.17 -8.36
N GLN A 413 27.48 0.86 -8.17
CA GLN A 413 28.61 0.77 -9.10
C GLN A 413 29.25 -0.63 -9.06
N GLY A 414 29.54 -1.19 -10.23
CA GLY A 414 29.96 -2.59 -10.35
C GLY A 414 31.23 -2.93 -9.55
N GLN A 415 32.23 -2.06 -9.52
CA GLN A 415 33.46 -2.31 -8.74
C GLN A 415 33.21 -2.43 -7.23
N ASP A 416 32.21 -1.71 -6.69
CA ASP A 416 31.83 -1.80 -5.28
C ASP A 416 31.09 -3.10 -5.00
N SER A 417 30.26 -3.57 -5.94
CA SER A 417 29.61 -4.88 -5.88
C SER A 417 30.65 -6.02 -5.91
N MET A 418 31.66 -5.92 -6.79
CA MET A 418 32.77 -6.86 -6.85
C MET A 418 33.57 -6.88 -5.53
N ALA A 419 33.80 -5.72 -4.92
CA ALA A 419 34.49 -5.61 -3.63
C ALA A 419 33.71 -6.27 -2.48
N LEU A 420 32.37 -6.27 -2.52
CA LEU A 420 31.57 -7.02 -1.54
C LEU A 420 31.60 -8.53 -1.76
N LEU A 421 31.57 -8.96 -3.03
CA LEU A 421 31.53 -10.38 -3.37
C LEU A 421 32.89 -11.05 -3.18
N LEU A 422 33.98 -10.30 -3.39
CA LEU A 422 35.37 -10.76 -3.27
C LEU A 422 36.19 -9.77 -2.40
N PRO A 423 35.97 -9.76 -1.07
CA PRO A 423 36.52 -8.72 -0.18
C PRO A 423 38.04 -8.75 -0.03
N ASP A 424 38.68 -9.90 -0.22
CA ASP A 424 40.13 -10.06 -0.11
C ASP A 424 40.88 -9.70 -1.41
N ARG A 425 40.16 -9.25 -2.45
CA ARG A 425 40.71 -8.93 -3.76
C ARG A 425 41.22 -7.47 -3.81
N PRO A 426 42.39 -7.20 -4.44
CA PRO A 426 42.85 -5.84 -4.63
C PRO A 426 41.87 -5.00 -5.46
N HIS A 427 41.53 -3.79 -5.00
CA HIS A 427 40.54 -2.91 -5.63
C HIS A 427 40.85 -2.57 -7.10
N GLU A 428 42.13 -2.48 -7.45
CA GLU A 428 42.60 -2.25 -8.82
C GLU A 428 42.13 -3.33 -9.81
N VAL A 429 41.94 -4.57 -9.34
CA VAL A 429 41.43 -5.66 -10.17
C VAL A 429 39.93 -5.50 -10.39
N ASN A 430 39.17 -5.09 -9.36
CA ASN A 430 37.75 -4.78 -9.51
C ASN A 430 37.52 -3.63 -10.49
N LEU A 431 38.38 -2.60 -10.46
CA LEU A 431 38.31 -1.50 -11.44
C LEU A 431 38.55 -1.97 -12.87
N ALA A 432 39.56 -2.82 -13.08
CA ALA A 432 39.89 -3.34 -14.40
C ALA A 432 38.77 -4.22 -14.97
N GLU A 433 38.26 -5.16 -14.18
CA GLU A 433 37.18 -6.04 -14.63
C GLU A 433 35.84 -5.31 -14.78
N ASN A 434 35.54 -4.35 -13.91
CA ASN A 434 34.38 -3.51 -14.08
C ASN A 434 34.45 -2.72 -15.40
N ALA A 435 35.63 -2.24 -15.81
CA ALA A 435 35.79 -1.59 -17.10
C ALA A 435 35.52 -2.54 -18.29
N GLU A 436 35.96 -3.81 -18.19
CA GLU A 436 35.66 -4.83 -19.20
C GLU A 436 34.16 -5.17 -19.25
N LEU A 437 33.54 -5.32 -18.08
CA LEU A 437 32.11 -5.62 -17.94
C LEU A 437 31.24 -4.47 -18.48
N LEU A 438 31.56 -3.22 -18.13
CA LEU A 438 30.89 -2.03 -18.65
C LEU A 438 31.04 -1.91 -20.17
N ALA A 439 32.21 -2.24 -20.73
CA ALA A 439 32.40 -2.26 -22.18
C ALA A 439 31.51 -3.33 -22.85
N ALA A 440 31.39 -4.51 -22.23
CA ALA A 440 30.50 -5.57 -22.70
C ALA A 440 29.02 -5.17 -22.60
N GLU A 441 28.60 -4.58 -21.47
CA GLU A 441 27.24 -4.06 -21.26
C GLU A 441 26.89 -2.95 -22.26
N THR A 442 27.84 -2.07 -22.57
CA THR A 442 27.64 -0.97 -23.54
C THR A 442 27.50 -1.51 -24.97
N ALA A 443 28.20 -2.59 -25.31
CA ALA A 443 28.16 -3.21 -26.62
C ALA A 443 26.93 -4.12 -26.84
N GLN A 444 26.38 -4.69 -25.77
CA GLN A 444 25.25 -5.64 -25.83
C GLN A 444 23.95 -4.97 -25.39
N THR A 445 23.15 -4.51 -26.35
CA THR A 445 21.85 -3.88 -26.07
C THR A 445 20.65 -4.79 -26.35
N ASP A 446 20.87 -6.05 -26.71
CA ASP A 446 19.80 -7.00 -26.98
C ASP A 446 18.98 -7.27 -25.71
N GLY A 447 17.68 -6.98 -25.77
CA GLY A 447 16.76 -7.10 -24.63
C GLY A 447 16.60 -5.83 -23.80
N VAL A 448 17.31 -4.74 -24.14
CA VAL A 448 17.13 -3.43 -23.50
C VAL A 448 15.90 -2.75 -24.09
N VAL A 449 14.88 -2.51 -23.26
CA VAL A 449 13.61 -1.90 -23.66
C VAL A 449 13.20 -0.79 -22.69
N ALA A 450 12.32 0.11 -23.11
CA ALA A 450 11.77 1.12 -22.20
C ALA A 450 10.82 0.48 -21.17
N ILE A 451 10.88 0.94 -19.92
CA ILE A 451 9.84 0.67 -18.94
C ILE A 451 8.51 1.26 -19.46
N PRO A 452 7.37 0.55 -19.35
CA PRO A 452 6.07 1.06 -19.78
C PRO A 452 5.79 2.46 -19.20
N GLY A 453 5.46 3.42 -20.06
CA GLY A 453 5.18 4.81 -19.68
C GLY A 453 6.41 5.74 -19.58
N ALA A 454 7.65 5.22 -19.61
CA ALA A 454 8.85 6.05 -19.47
C ALA A 454 9.00 7.12 -20.57
N ALA A 455 8.66 6.76 -21.82
CA ALA A 455 8.68 7.70 -22.94
C ALA A 455 7.67 8.85 -22.75
N ASP A 456 6.46 8.53 -22.29
CA ASP A 456 5.40 9.50 -22.06
C ASP A 456 5.74 10.42 -20.88
N LEU A 457 6.33 9.88 -19.82
CA LEU A 457 6.82 10.67 -18.68
C LEU A 457 7.89 11.69 -19.11
N LEU A 458 8.90 11.27 -19.88
CA LEU A 458 9.95 12.16 -20.39
C LEU A 458 9.36 13.23 -21.33
N ALA A 459 8.42 12.84 -22.19
CA ALA A 459 7.74 13.78 -23.09
C ALA A 459 6.90 14.81 -22.30
N ALA A 460 6.18 14.38 -21.26
CA ALA A 460 5.39 15.26 -20.40
C ALA A 460 6.28 16.25 -19.64
N LEU A 461 7.39 15.79 -19.03
CA LEU A 461 8.37 16.65 -18.35
C LEU A 461 8.91 17.73 -19.28
N ALA A 462 9.27 17.35 -20.51
CA ALA A 462 9.77 18.29 -21.52
C ALA A 462 8.69 19.27 -22.00
N HIS A 463 7.47 18.77 -22.27
CA HIS A 463 6.35 19.59 -22.74
C HIS A 463 5.91 20.63 -21.70
N GLU A 464 5.78 20.21 -20.46
CA GLU A 464 5.45 21.06 -19.32
C GLU A 464 6.65 21.89 -18.86
N GLY A 465 7.86 21.65 -19.37
CA GLY A 465 9.07 22.36 -18.98
C GLY A 465 9.43 22.20 -17.50
N VAL A 466 9.04 21.09 -16.88
CA VAL A 466 9.41 20.77 -15.50
C VAL A 466 10.89 20.38 -15.47
N PRO A 467 11.74 20.96 -14.61
CA PRO A 467 13.15 20.59 -14.55
C PRO A 467 13.34 19.11 -14.18
N TYR A 468 14.20 18.41 -14.91
CA TYR A 468 14.50 17.01 -14.61
C TYR A 468 15.93 16.62 -15.00
N ALA A 469 16.46 15.62 -14.31
CA ALA A 469 17.80 15.08 -14.55
C ALA A 469 17.81 13.55 -14.46
N LEU A 470 18.73 12.93 -15.22
CA LEU A 470 19.11 11.53 -15.04
C LEU A 470 20.15 11.44 -13.92
N VAL A 471 19.97 10.53 -12.96
CA VAL A 471 20.94 10.26 -11.89
C VAL A 471 21.17 8.75 -11.81
N THR A 472 22.29 8.28 -12.38
CA THR A 472 22.55 6.85 -12.60
C THR A 472 23.90 6.41 -12.06
N SER A 473 23.99 5.16 -11.61
CA SER A 473 25.26 4.49 -11.28
C SER A 473 26.01 3.99 -12.53
N ALA A 474 25.46 4.17 -13.73
CA ALA A 474 26.12 3.84 -15.00
C ALA A 474 27.09 4.93 -15.46
N THR A 475 28.02 4.57 -16.35
CA THR A 475 28.83 5.56 -17.08
C THR A 475 27.98 6.28 -18.12
N THR A 476 28.43 7.46 -18.55
CA THR A 476 27.75 8.26 -19.59
C THR A 476 27.58 7.48 -20.89
N GLU A 477 28.58 6.70 -21.28
CA GLU A 477 28.56 5.87 -22.49
C GLU A 477 27.50 4.76 -22.40
N LEU A 478 27.46 4.06 -21.25
CA LEU A 478 26.48 3.00 -21.01
C LEU A 478 25.06 3.55 -20.97
N ALA A 479 24.86 4.67 -20.25
CA ALA A 479 23.57 5.34 -20.20
C ALA A 479 23.09 5.77 -21.59
N ALA A 480 23.97 6.36 -22.40
CA ALA A 480 23.67 6.75 -23.77
C ALA A 480 23.35 5.56 -24.68
N ALA A 481 24.01 4.41 -24.50
CA ALA A 481 23.71 3.19 -25.24
C ALA A 481 22.33 2.62 -24.88
N ARG A 482 22.03 2.51 -23.57
CA ARG A 482 20.77 1.97 -23.06
C ARG A 482 19.56 2.82 -23.44
N MET A 483 19.63 4.13 -23.21
CA MET A 483 18.55 5.06 -23.59
C MET A 483 18.27 5.02 -25.09
N ARG A 484 19.32 4.92 -25.93
CA ARG A 484 19.17 4.78 -27.39
C ARG A 484 18.51 3.46 -27.78
N ALA A 485 18.93 2.35 -27.17
CA ALA A 485 18.34 1.04 -27.43
C ALA A 485 16.85 0.99 -27.03
N ALA A 486 16.50 1.61 -25.90
CA ALA A 486 15.13 1.76 -25.43
C ALA A 486 14.31 2.80 -26.24
N GLY A 487 14.93 3.55 -27.15
CA GLY A 487 14.25 4.59 -27.93
C GLY A 487 13.86 5.84 -27.14
N LEU A 488 14.53 6.10 -26.01
CA LEU A 488 14.24 7.21 -25.11
C LEU A 488 15.18 8.41 -25.34
N PRO A 489 14.68 9.66 -25.22
CA PRO A 489 15.53 10.84 -25.27
C PRO A 489 16.38 10.94 -24.00
N MET A 490 17.62 11.43 -24.14
CA MET A 490 18.46 11.71 -22.97
C MET A 490 17.94 12.93 -22.21
N PRO A 491 17.80 12.87 -20.87
CA PRO A 491 17.51 14.05 -20.07
C PRO A 491 18.55 15.17 -20.26
N PRO A 492 18.14 16.44 -20.11
CA PRO A 492 19.01 17.59 -20.38
C PRO A 492 20.17 17.72 -19.39
N VAL A 493 20.00 17.17 -18.18
CA VAL A 493 21.03 17.09 -17.15
C VAL A 493 21.23 15.61 -16.82
N VAL A 494 22.49 15.19 -16.75
CA VAL A 494 22.89 13.82 -16.45
C VAL A 494 23.98 13.86 -15.38
N ILE A 495 23.75 13.13 -14.28
CA ILE A 495 24.73 12.81 -13.25
C ILE A 495 25.03 11.32 -13.39
N ALA A 496 26.22 10.99 -13.90
CA ALA A 496 26.69 9.64 -14.11
C ALA A 496 27.68 9.21 -13.01
N ALA A 497 28.13 7.95 -13.08
CA ALA A 497 29.06 7.38 -12.11
C ALA A 497 30.35 8.19 -11.87
N ALA A 498 30.86 8.87 -12.92
CA ALA A 498 32.09 9.65 -12.85
C ALA A 498 31.90 11.03 -12.20
N ASP A 499 30.66 11.49 -12.04
CA ASP A 499 30.33 12.80 -11.47
C ASP A 499 30.23 12.77 -9.94
N VAL A 500 30.34 11.58 -9.32
CA VAL A 500 30.20 11.37 -7.88
C VAL A 500 31.38 10.60 -7.29
N SER A 501 31.73 10.90 -6.05
CA SER A 501 32.76 10.21 -5.29
C SER A 501 32.25 8.95 -4.57
N ARG A 502 30.95 8.93 -4.22
CA ARG A 502 30.29 7.83 -3.52
C ARG A 502 29.06 7.37 -4.29
N SER A 503 28.93 6.05 -4.44
CA SER A 503 27.79 5.41 -5.09
C SER A 503 26.58 5.32 -4.14
N LYS A 504 25.39 5.14 -4.73
CA LYS A 504 24.16 4.81 -3.98
C LYS A 504 24.45 3.59 -3.06
N PRO A 505 24.08 3.61 -1.77
CA PRO A 505 23.02 4.42 -1.15
C PRO A 505 23.44 5.80 -0.64
N ASP A 506 24.64 6.28 -0.96
CA ASP A 506 25.01 7.66 -0.62
C ASP A 506 24.17 8.69 -1.41
N PRO A 507 23.70 9.78 -0.77
CA PRO A 507 22.85 10.78 -1.42
C PRO A 507 23.57 11.69 -2.44
N GLU A 508 24.90 11.60 -2.58
CA GLU A 508 25.72 12.52 -3.40
C GLU A 508 25.18 12.73 -4.82
N GLY A 509 24.80 11.67 -5.53
CA GLY A 509 24.30 11.77 -6.90
C GLY A 509 22.99 12.55 -7.03
N PHE A 510 22.04 12.33 -6.13
CA PHE A 510 20.78 13.07 -6.16
C PHE A 510 20.96 14.52 -5.73
N LEU A 511 21.81 14.79 -4.72
CA LEU A 511 22.17 16.15 -4.33
C LEU A 511 22.86 16.91 -5.48
N ALA A 512 23.75 16.27 -6.22
CA ALA A 512 24.38 16.83 -7.41
C ALA A 512 23.34 17.12 -8.51
N GLY A 513 22.37 16.23 -8.73
CA GLY A 513 21.28 16.45 -9.67
C GLY A 513 20.41 17.67 -9.32
N ALA A 514 20.01 17.80 -8.06
CA ALA A 514 19.26 18.96 -7.58
C ALA A 514 20.06 20.26 -7.73
N ALA A 515 21.35 20.25 -7.38
CA ALA A 515 22.24 21.39 -7.53
C ALA A 515 22.42 21.80 -9.00
N ALA A 516 22.58 20.84 -9.92
CA ALA A 516 22.71 21.09 -11.34
C ALA A 516 21.44 21.71 -11.96
N LEU A 517 20.27 21.38 -11.42
CA LEU A 517 18.99 21.99 -11.80
C LEU A 517 18.73 23.33 -11.10
N GLY A 518 19.55 23.71 -10.11
CA GLY A 518 19.35 24.93 -9.30
C GLY A 518 18.13 24.85 -8.38
N VAL A 519 17.78 23.65 -7.93
CA VAL A 519 16.58 23.38 -7.11
C VAL A 519 17.00 22.88 -5.73
N ASP A 520 16.27 23.30 -4.69
CA ASP A 520 16.44 22.79 -3.34
C ASP A 520 16.04 21.30 -3.27
N ALA A 521 16.90 20.46 -2.68
CA ALA A 521 16.72 19.02 -2.61
C ALA A 521 15.36 18.64 -1.99
N ALA A 522 14.94 19.32 -0.93
CA ALA A 522 13.65 19.05 -0.27
C ALA A 522 12.43 19.27 -1.19
N ARG A 523 12.61 20.00 -2.29
CA ARG A 523 11.57 20.26 -3.30
C ARG A 523 11.66 19.35 -4.51
N CYS A 524 12.65 18.47 -4.59
CA CYS A 524 12.78 17.45 -5.62
C CYS A 524 11.95 16.22 -5.28
N ILE A 525 11.60 15.46 -6.32
CA ILE A 525 11.09 14.10 -6.21
C ILE A 525 12.04 13.18 -6.98
N VAL A 526 12.46 12.08 -6.36
CA VAL A 526 13.26 11.02 -7.00
C VAL A 526 12.31 9.96 -7.54
N VAL A 527 12.59 9.41 -8.73
CA VAL A 527 11.95 8.20 -9.25
C VAL A 527 13.00 7.09 -9.29
N GLU A 528 12.76 5.98 -8.60
CA GLU A 528 13.73 4.90 -8.44
C GLU A 528 13.10 3.50 -8.29
N ASP A 529 13.81 2.43 -8.64
CA ASP A 529 13.39 1.04 -8.45
C ASP A 529 14.16 0.30 -7.34
N SER A 530 15.42 0.67 -7.08
CA SER A 530 16.34 -0.09 -6.25
C SER A 530 16.35 0.35 -4.79
N ALA A 531 16.58 -0.59 -3.86
CA ALA A 531 16.70 -0.26 -2.44
C ALA A 531 17.84 0.72 -2.14
N ASN A 532 18.97 0.60 -2.86
CA ASN A 532 20.11 1.52 -2.70
C ASN A 532 19.74 2.93 -3.16
N GLY A 533 19.08 3.08 -4.31
CA GLY A 533 18.69 4.40 -4.81
C GLY A 533 17.55 5.03 -4.03
N ILE A 534 16.58 4.24 -3.56
CA ILE A 534 15.52 4.72 -2.66
C ILE A 534 16.15 5.26 -1.36
N ALA A 535 17.07 4.51 -0.76
CA ALA A 535 17.80 4.96 0.42
C ALA A 535 18.60 6.26 0.16
N ALA A 536 19.26 6.38 -1.00
CA ALA A 536 19.98 7.59 -1.37
C ALA A 536 19.06 8.81 -1.54
N GLY A 537 17.89 8.64 -2.17
CA GLY A 537 16.91 9.71 -2.35
C GLY A 537 16.35 10.21 -1.02
N LEU A 538 15.98 9.27 -0.12
CA LEU A 538 15.50 9.61 1.22
C LEU A 538 16.61 10.27 2.07
N ALA A 539 17.84 9.77 2.01
CA ALA A 539 19.00 10.35 2.70
C ALA A 539 19.34 11.76 2.18
N ALA A 540 19.00 12.08 0.92
CA ALA A 540 19.12 13.41 0.35
C ALA A 540 18.01 14.39 0.83
N GLY A 541 17.09 13.94 1.68
CA GLY A 541 15.95 14.72 2.16
C GLY A 541 14.85 14.88 1.10
N MET A 542 14.84 14.03 0.08
CA MET A 542 13.87 14.07 -1.01
C MET A 542 12.72 13.09 -0.78
N ARG A 543 11.59 13.34 -1.45
CA ARG A 543 10.51 12.36 -1.56
C ARG A 543 10.81 11.40 -2.72
N VAL A 544 10.49 10.12 -2.58
CA VAL A 544 10.84 9.08 -3.55
C VAL A 544 9.60 8.35 -4.05
N ILE A 545 9.46 8.22 -5.37
CA ILE A 545 8.50 7.35 -6.05
C ILE A 545 9.24 6.06 -6.42
N GLY A 546 8.84 4.95 -5.81
CA GLY A 546 9.30 3.60 -6.11
C GLY A 546 8.64 3.03 -7.36
N ILE A 547 9.41 2.50 -8.31
CA ILE A 547 8.93 1.80 -9.50
C ILE A 547 8.98 0.29 -9.27
N GLY A 548 7.84 -0.37 -9.45
CA GLY A 548 7.77 -1.83 -9.49
C GLY A 548 7.81 -2.52 -8.11
N PRO A 549 7.68 -3.86 -8.09
CA PRO A 549 7.47 -4.62 -6.86
C PRO A 549 8.70 -4.64 -5.93
N HIS A 550 9.92 -4.52 -6.47
CA HIS A 550 11.15 -4.54 -5.68
C HIS A 550 11.33 -3.25 -4.86
N ALA A 551 10.82 -2.12 -5.35
CA ALA A 551 10.90 -0.83 -4.68
C ALA A 551 10.13 -0.80 -3.36
N ALA A 552 8.97 -1.46 -3.31
CA ALA A 552 8.06 -1.40 -2.15
C ALA A 552 8.73 -1.87 -0.83
N ALA A 553 9.64 -2.85 -0.91
CA ALA A 553 10.36 -3.36 0.25
C ALA A 553 11.34 -2.36 0.88
N ALA A 554 11.74 -1.32 0.13
CA ALA A 554 12.67 -0.28 0.56
C ALA A 554 11.98 0.97 1.16
N ALA A 555 10.67 0.91 1.38
CA ALA A 555 9.86 1.98 1.99
C ALA A 555 10.04 3.38 1.33
N PRO A 556 9.86 3.51 0.00
CA PRO A 556 9.81 4.82 -0.65
C PRO A 556 8.61 5.64 -0.17
N THR A 557 8.57 6.93 -0.49
CA THR A 557 7.43 7.81 -0.11
C THR A 557 6.12 7.36 -0.76
N TRP A 558 6.19 6.96 -2.03
CA TRP A 558 5.07 6.40 -2.80
C TRP A 558 5.58 5.28 -3.69
N THR A 559 4.68 4.41 -4.17
CA THR A 559 5.01 3.34 -5.13
C THR A 559 4.02 3.36 -6.28
N VAL A 560 4.51 3.12 -7.49
CA VAL A 560 3.70 2.85 -8.68
C VAL A 560 4.18 1.57 -9.34
N SER A 561 3.31 0.86 -10.06
CA SER A 561 3.70 -0.39 -10.74
C SER A 561 4.75 -0.15 -11.82
N ASP A 562 4.62 0.96 -12.56
CA ASP A 562 5.57 1.42 -13.59
C ASP A 562 5.33 2.91 -13.89
N ALA A 563 6.09 3.47 -14.83
CA ALA A 563 6.03 4.88 -15.16
C ALA A 563 4.67 5.34 -15.75
N ARG A 564 3.75 4.44 -16.14
CA ARG A 564 2.38 4.84 -16.55
C ARG A 564 1.59 5.44 -15.40
N GLY A 565 1.94 5.10 -14.16
CA GLY A 565 1.32 5.65 -12.96
C GLY A 565 1.88 7.02 -12.58
N ILE A 566 2.74 7.66 -13.37
CA ILE A 566 3.30 8.99 -13.07
C ILE A 566 2.85 9.98 -14.14
N HIS A 567 2.07 10.97 -13.73
CA HIS A 567 1.61 12.06 -14.58
C HIS A 567 2.17 13.37 -14.09
N VAL A 568 2.56 14.23 -15.03
CA VAL A 568 3.12 15.55 -14.71
C VAL A 568 2.33 16.61 -15.45
N SER A 569 1.95 17.66 -14.73
CA SER A 569 1.28 18.86 -15.27
C SER A 569 1.78 20.11 -14.55
N ARG A 570 1.27 21.27 -14.96
CA ARG A 570 1.42 22.52 -14.20
C ARG A 570 0.09 23.01 -13.65
N ASP A 571 0.15 23.62 -12.47
CA ASP A 571 -0.97 24.37 -11.93
C ASP A 571 -1.02 25.81 -12.47
N ALA A 572 -2.03 26.56 -12.02
CA ALA A 572 -2.25 27.95 -12.42
C ALA A 572 -1.10 28.91 -12.01
N ASP A 573 -0.31 28.55 -11.00
CA ASP A 573 0.84 29.31 -10.52
C ASP A 573 2.16 28.88 -11.18
N GLY A 574 2.11 27.91 -12.10
CA GLY A 574 3.24 27.37 -12.82
C GLY A 574 4.11 26.40 -12.01
N GLY A 575 3.66 25.91 -10.86
CA GLY A 575 4.31 24.82 -10.12
C GLY A 575 4.07 23.47 -10.79
N ALA A 576 5.07 22.59 -10.78
CA ALA A 576 4.87 21.23 -11.29
C ALA A 576 4.02 20.42 -10.31
N VAL A 577 2.94 19.85 -10.83
CA VAL A 577 2.06 18.93 -10.15
C VAL A 577 2.38 17.54 -10.67
N VAL A 578 2.69 16.63 -9.74
CA VAL A 578 2.92 15.21 -10.01
C VAL A 578 1.74 14.44 -9.46
N THR A 579 1.09 13.69 -10.32
CA THR A 579 -0.07 12.88 -9.99
C THR A 579 0.29 11.41 -10.16
N LEU A 580 0.10 10.61 -9.12
CA LEU A 580 0.43 9.19 -9.07
C LEU A 580 -0.84 8.36 -9.07
N ASP A 581 -0.95 7.32 -9.91
CA ASP A 581 -2.14 6.47 -10.07
C ASP A 581 -1.92 5.00 -9.66
#